data_AF-A0A2D0R154-F1
#
_entry.id   AF-A0A2D0R154-F1
#
_cell.length_a   1.000
_cell.length_b   1.000
_cell.length_c   1.000
_cell.angle_alpha   90.00
_cell.angle_beta   90.00
_cell.angle_gamma   90.00
#
_symmetry.space_group_name_H-M   'P 1'
#
loop_
_entity.id
_entity.type
_entity.pdbx_description
1 polymer ?
#
loop_
_entity_poly.entity_id
_entity_poly.type
_entity_poly.pdbx_seq_one_letter_code
_entity_poly.pdbx_strand_id
1 'polypeptide(L)'
;MDAEGRGSFSEGGASGRSLPPGLTEEEAVELELELTRVEDEIQTLRHVLTSKERHAGELRRRLGISPLAELKGNLTKGWQEVQTSNAYMKTSQTLGDLNQRITSSNVYLTASATLEDISRSDAYKKTQETLSQAGMITSSAFSSLGSAIRSRLGDMRNSPTFKNMEDKMSKVAGGSTKGEDA
;
A
#
# COMPACT_ATOMS: atom_id res chain seq x y z
N MET A 1 -24.35 -61.72 -40.42
CA MET A 1 -24.36 -60.78 -39.27
C MET A 1 -22.94 -60.73 -38.74
N ASP A 2 -22.13 -59.68 -38.81
CA ASP A 2 -22.13 -58.35 -39.43
C ASP A 2 -20.64 -57.93 -39.39
N ALA A 3 -20.08 -57.54 -40.53
CA ALA A 3 -19.76 -56.16 -40.88
C ALA A 3 -18.37 -55.68 -40.40
N GLU A 4 -17.64 -55.17 -41.37
CA GLU A 4 -16.32 -54.57 -41.27
C GLU A 4 -16.27 -53.37 -40.30
N GLY A 5 -15.15 -53.23 -39.62
CA GLY A 5 -14.80 -52.04 -38.83
C GLY A 5 -13.42 -51.51 -39.24
N ARG A 6 -13.32 -50.92 -40.43
CA ARG A 6 -12.24 -50.00 -40.81
C ARG A 6 -12.58 -48.60 -40.27
N GLY A 7 -11.63 -47.97 -39.57
CA GLY A 7 -11.71 -46.55 -39.19
C GLY A 7 -10.52 -46.22 -38.28
N SER A 8 -9.38 -45.85 -38.85
CA SER A 8 -9.00 -44.49 -39.24
C SER A 8 -8.42 -43.70 -38.08
N PHE A 9 -7.11 -43.46 -38.21
CA PHE A 9 -6.22 -42.60 -37.47
C PHE A 9 -6.90 -41.37 -36.83
N SER A 10 -6.67 -41.21 -35.52
CA SER A 10 -6.92 -39.98 -34.79
C SER A 10 -5.69 -39.09 -34.92
N GLU A 11 -5.77 -38.11 -35.83
CA GLU A 11 -4.84 -36.98 -35.89
C GLU A 11 -5.66 -35.70 -35.68
N GLY A 12 -6.03 -35.47 -34.42
CA GLY A 12 -6.62 -34.21 -33.98
C GLY A 12 -5.52 -33.31 -33.44
N GLY A 13 -5.19 -32.24 -34.18
CA GLY A 13 -4.11 -31.35 -33.72
C GLY A 13 -3.79 -30.15 -34.61
N ALA A 14 -4.74 -29.61 -35.37
CA ALA A 14 -4.60 -28.28 -35.95
C ALA A 14 -5.91 -27.52 -35.72
N SER A 15 -5.95 -26.68 -34.68
CA SER A 15 -6.97 -25.66 -34.50
C SER A 15 -6.90 -24.68 -35.67
N GLY A 16 -7.58 -25.02 -36.76
CA GLY A 16 -8.01 -24.04 -37.75
C GLY A 16 -8.91 -23.04 -37.05
N ARG A 17 -8.55 -21.75 -37.10
CA ARG A 17 -9.51 -20.65 -36.92
C ARG A 17 -10.59 -20.86 -37.98
N SER A 18 -11.69 -21.53 -37.63
CA SER A 18 -12.83 -21.64 -38.52
C SER A 18 -13.45 -20.25 -38.65
N LEU A 19 -13.56 -19.75 -39.87
CA LEU A 19 -14.31 -18.54 -40.20
C LEU A 19 -15.71 -18.63 -39.58
N PRO A 20 -16.21 -17.55 -38.93
CA PRO A 20 -17.56 -17.53 -38.37
C PRO A 20 -18.60 -17.86 -39.47
N PRO A 21 -19.64 -18.65 -39.17
CA PRO A 21 -20.59 -19.09 -40.19
C PRO A 21 -21.35 -17.89 -40.76
N GLY A 22 -21.12 -17.59 -42.04
CA GLY A 22 -21.79 -16.52 -42.78
C GLY A 22 -20.85 -15.46 -43.40
N LEU A 23 -19.55 -15.49 -43.13
CA LEU A 23 -18.55 -14.61 -43.74
C LEU A 23 -17.83 -15.33 -44.88
N THR A 24 -17.86 -14.74 -46.08
CA THR A 24 -17.05 -15.21 -47.21
C THR A 24 -15.57 -14.90 -46.97
N GLU A 25 -14.67 -15.69 -47.55
CA GLU A 25 -13.21 -15.52 -47.40
C GLU A 25 -12.76 -14.08 -47.79
N GLU A 26 -13.45 -13.50 -48.78
CA GLU A 26 -13.17 -12.15 -49.30
C GLU A 26 -13.55 -11.06 -48.29
N GLU A 27 -14.72 -11.16 -47.66
CA GLU A 27 -15.17 -10.23 -46.62
C GLU A 27 -14.30 -10.32 -45.35
N ALA A 28 -13.80 -11.51 -45.01
CA ALA A 28 -12.89 -11.68 -43.87
C ALA A 28 -11.55 -10.96 -44.09
N VAL A 29 -11.00 -11.02 -45.31
CA VAL A 29 -9.76 -10.32 -45.68
C VAL A 29 -9.97 -8.79 -45.69
N GLU A 30 -11.12 -8.31 -46.17
CA GLU A 30 -11.44 -6.87 -46.15
C GLU A 30 -11.55 -6.33 -44.72
N LEU A 31 -12.18 -7.08 -43.81
CA LEU A 31 -12.26 -6.73 -42.40
C LEU A 31 -10.89 -6.72 -41.70
N GLU A 32 -9.99 -7.64 -42.02
CA GLU A 32 -8.62 -7.62 -41.49
C GLU A 32 -7.83 -6.40 -41.98
N LEU A 33 -8.02 -5.98 -43.24
CA LEU A 33 -7.41 -4.77 -43.79
C LEU A 33 -7.96 -3.51 -43.13
N GLU A 34 -9.28 -3.42 -42.95
CA GLU A 34 -9.93 -2.29 -42.29
C GLU A 34 -9.52 -2.21 -40.82
N LEU A 35 -9.46 -3.35 -40.11
CA LEU A 35 -8.99 -3.42 -38.74
C LEU A 35 -7.55 -2.87 -38.61
N THR A 36 -6.65 -3.29 -39.50
CA THR A 36 -5.27 -2.80 -39.53
C THR A 36 -5.21 -1.28 -39.73
N ARG A 37 -6.02 -0.76 -40.66
CA ARG A 37 -6.11 0.69 -40.93
C ARG A 37 -6.62 1.46 -39.71
N VAL A 38 -7.65 0.97 -39.03
CA VAL A 38 -8.20 1.58 -37.83
C VAL A 38 -7.19 1.54 -36.68
N GLU A 39 -6.44 0.45 -36.53
CA GLU A 39 -5.38 0.33 -35.54
C GLU A 39 -4.27 1.37 -35.75
N ASP A 40 -3.84 1.59 -36.99
CA ASP A 40 -2.86 2.62 -37.35
C ASP A 40 -3.37 4.05 -37.09
N GLU A 41 -4.64 4.31 -37.38
CA GLU A 41 -5.28 5.60 -37.08
C GLU A 41 -5.36 5.82 -35.56
N ILE A 42 -5.72 4.80 -34.78
CA ILE A 42 -5.70 4.86 -33.31
C ILE A 42 -4.29 5.16 -32.79
N GLN A 43 -3.26 4.51 -33.33
CA GLN A 43 -1.88 4.78 -32.93
C GLN A 43 -1.48 6.23 -33.24
N THR A 44 -1.83 6.71 -34.43
CA THR A 44 -1.57 8.09 -34.85
C THR A 44 -2.29 9.08 -33.96
N LEU A 45 -3.57 8.84 -33.64
CA LEU A 45 -4.35 9.69 -32.74
C LEU A 45 -3.77 9.72 -31.32
N ARG A 46 -3.30 8.59 -30.80
CA ARG A 46 -2.57 8.55 -29.52
C ARG A 46 -1.31 9.42 -29.56
N HIS A 47 -0.54 9.33 -30.64
CA HIS A 47 0.66 10.15 -30.81
C HIS A 47 0.33 11.65 -30.85
N VAL A 48 -0.69 12.03 -31.64
CA VAL A 48 -1.18 13.41 -31.72
C VAL A 48 -1.68 13.91 -30.37
N LEU A 49 -2.43 13.08 -29.63
CA LEU A 49 -2.94 13.42 -28.31
C LEU A 49 -1.79 13.69 -27.34
N THR A 50 -0.81 12.78 -27.24
CA THR A 50 0.36 12.98 -26.38
C THR A 50 1.15 14.24 -26.77
N SER A 51 1.26 14.55 -28.06
CA SER A 51 1.87 15.80 -28.54
C SER A 51 1.07 17.04 -28.06
N LYS A 52 -0.26 17.00 -28.19
CA LYS A 52 -1.15 18.08 -27.74
C LYS A 52 -1.15 18.25 -26.22
N GLU A 53 -1.10 17.17 -25.45
CA GLU A 53 -0.99 17.19 -23.99
C GLU A 53 0.30 17.87 -23.54
N ARG A 54 1.44 17.55 -24.19
CA ARG A 54 2.71 18.24 -23.94
C ARG A 54 2.62 19.73 -24.26
N HIS A 55 2.02 20.08 -25.40
CA HIS A 55 1.85 21.48 -25.79
C HIS A 55 0.94 22.26 -24.83
N ALA A 56 -0.15 21.62 -24.38
CA ALA A 56 -1.03 22.19 -23.36
C ALA A 56 -0.30 22.36 -22.01
N GLY A 57 0.52 21.40 -21.60
CA GLY A 57 1.37 21.51 -20.42
C GLY A 57 2.36 22.67 -20.52
N GLU A 58 2.96 22.86 -21.69
CA GLU A 58 3.88 23.98 -21.95
C GLU A 58 3.18 25.35 -21.93
N LEU A 59 1.99 25.44 -22.55
CA LEU A 59 1.14 26.63 -22.47
C LEU A 59 0.72 26.95 -21.03
N ARG A 60 0.31 25.96 -20.24
CA ARG A 60 0.01 26.12 -18.81
C ARG A 60 1.21 26.68 -18.04
N ARG A 61 2.41 26.14 -18.28
CA ARG A 61 3.66 26.66 -17.69
C ARG A 61 3.92 28.12 -18.07
N ARG A 62 3.76 28.47 -19.35
CA ARG A 62 3.94 29.86 -19.85
C ARG A 62 2.93 30.83 -19.27
N LEU A 63 1.73 30.37 -18.97
CA LEU A 63 0.68 31.14 -18.29
C LEU A 63 0.85 31.18 -16.76
N GLY A 64 1.90 30.57 -16.20
CA GLY A 64 2.13 30.51 -14.76
C GLY A 64 1.24 29.52 -14.01
N ILE A 65 0.47 28.70 -14.73
CA ILE A 65 -0.38 27.64 -14.19
C ILE A 65 0.52 26.44 -13.89
N SER A 66 1.05 26.39 -12.66
CA SER A 66 1.87 25.26 -12.20
C SER A 66 0.96 24.08 -11.82
N PRO A 67 1.13 22.89 -12.43
CA PRO A 67 0.34 21.69 -12.10
C PRO A 67 0.39 21.32 -10.61
N LEU A 68 1.53 21.59 -9.95
CA LEU A 68 1.70 21.35 -8.52
C LEU A 68 0.92 22.36 -7.67
N ALA A 69 0.78 23.60 -8.14
CA ALA A 69 0.01 24.63 -7.45
C ALA A 69 -1.51 24.37 -7.57
N GLU A 70 -1.98 23.92 -8.74
CA GLU A 70 -3.38 23.48 -8.91
C GLU A 70 -3.69 22.24 -8.07
N LEU A 71 -2.82 21.23 -8.07
CA LEU A 71 -3.00 20.04 -7.25
C LEU A 71 -3.03 20.39 -5.76
N LYS A 72 -2.04 21.15 -5.28
CA LYS A 72 -1.99 21.58 -3.87
C LYS A 72 -3.21 22.42 -3.51
N GLY A 73 -3.64 23.31 -4.40
CA GLY A 73 -4.84 24.12 -4.22
C GLY A 73 -6.12 23.29 -4.15
N ASN A 74 -6.32 22.36 -5.07
CA ASN A 74 -7.49 21.48 -5.13
C ASN A 74 -7.54 20.51 -3.95
N LEU A 75 -6.40 19.97 -3.52
CA LEU A 75 -6.33 19.10 -2.34
C LEU A 75 -6.60 19.87 -1.05
N THR A 76 -6.04 21.08 -0.91
CA THR A 76 -6.27 21.93 0.27
C THR A 76 -7.73 22.36 0.37
N LYS A 77 -8.33 22.74 -0.75
CA LYS A 77 -9.76 23.08 -0.83
C LYS A 77 -10.64 21.87 -0.57
N GLY A 78 -10.40 20.74 -1.24
CA GLY A 78 -11.17 19.51 -1.02
C GLY A 78 -11.07 19.01 0.43
N TRP A 79 -9.90 19.13 1.06
CA TRP A 79 -9.73 18.82 2.48
C TRP A 79 -10.51 19.78 3.39
N GLN A 80 -10.45 21.10 3.13
CA GLN A 80 -11.24 22.08 3.89
C GLN A 80 -12.75 21.93 3.66
N GLU A 81 -13.18 21.59 2.45
CA GLU A 81 -14.58 21.34 2.10
C GLU A 81 -15.10 20.07 2.78
N VAL A 82 -14.27 19.04 2.93
CA VAL A 82 -14.62 17.84 3.71
C VAL A 82 -14.70 18.18 5.20
N GLN A 83 -13.75 18.97 5.72
CA GLN A 83 -13.75 19.39 7.12
C GLN A 83 -14.94 20.29 7.47
N THR A 84 -15.37 21.15 6.54
CA THR A 84 -16.48 22.11 6.74
C THR A 84 -17.82 21.60 6.23
N SER A 85 -17.85 20.46 5.53
CA SER A 85 -19.08 19.90 5.00
C SER A 85 -20.05 19.53 6.10
N ASN A 86 -21.31 19.94 5.89
CA ASN A 86 -22.45 19.61 6.74
C ASN A 86 -22.58 18.10 7.00
N ALA A 87 -22.17 17.25 6.06
CA ALA A 87 -22.20 15.80 6.26
C ALA A 87 -21.19 15.35 7.34
N TYR A 88 -19.93 15.81 7.27
CA TYR A 88 -18.92 15.46 8.27
C TYR A 88 -19.25 16.06 9.64
N MET A 89 -19.65 17.34 9.68
CA MET A 89 -20.08 18.00 10.92
C MET A 89 -21.32 17.35 11.54
N LYS A 90 -22.33 16.99 10.74
CA LYS A 90 -23.51 16.28 11.23
C LYS A 90 -23.16 14.87 11.70
N THR A 91 -22.26 14.16 11.03
CA THR A 91 -21.82 12.83 11.46
C THR A 91 -20.98 12.91 12.74
N SER A 92 -20.04 13.86 12.85
CA SER A 92 -19.27 14.05 14.07
C SER A 92 -20.15 14.49 15.24
N GLN A 93 -21.14 15.34 14.99
CA GLN A 93 -22.12 15.75 16.00
C GLN A 93 -23.01 14.58 16.41
N THR A 94 -23.47 13.76 15.46
CA THR A 94 -24.28 12.55 15.74
C THR A 94 -23.47 11.51 16.52
N LEU A 95 -22.17 11.34 16.22
CA LEU A 95 -21.27 10.48 16.99
C LEU A 95 -21.05 11.03 18.41
N GLY A 96 -20.91 12.35 18.55
CA GLY A 96 -20.84 13.02 19.86
C GLY A 96 -22.10 12.80 20.68
N ASP A 97 -23.27 12.99 20.06
CA ASP A 97 -24.58 12.79 20.69
C ASP A 97 -24.82 11.32 21.06
N LEU A 98 -24.42 10.37 20.21
CA LEU A 98 -24.49 8.94 20.52
C LEU A 98 -23.56 8.58 21.68
N ASN A 99 -22.35 9.12 21.70
CA ASN A 99 -21.40 8.89 22.79
C ASN A 99 -21.94 9.46 24.11
N GLN A 100 -22.52 10.66 24.08
CA GLN A 100 -23.15 11.27 25.25
C GLN A 100 -24.38 10.47 25.69
N ARG A 101 -25.24 10.03 24.76
CA ARG A 101 -26.42 9.20 25.06
C ARG A 101 -26.07 7.84 25.63
N ILE A 102 -25.03 7.18 25.12
CA ILE A 102 -24.55 5.90 25.65
C ILE A 102 -24.01 6.12 27.07
N THR A 103 -23.13 7.10 27.25
CA THR A 103 -22.52 7.42 28.56
C THR A 103 -23.57 7.81 29.60
N SER A 104 -24.60 8.56 29.21
CA SER A 104 -25.71 8.95 30.08
C SER A 104 -26.82 7.90 30.17
N SER A 105 -26.73 6.78 29.44
CA SER A 105 -27.76 5.74 29.52
C SER A 105 -27.68 5.02 30.87
N ASN A 106 -28.85 4.69 31.42
CA ASN A 106 -28.93 3.91 32.66
C ASN A 106 -28.22 2.56 32.55
N VAL A 107 -28.14 1.97 31.34
CA VAL A 107 -27.42 0.72 31.10
C VAL A 107 -25.92 0.91 31.20
N TYR A 108 -25.35 1.98 30.64
CA TYR A 108 -23.93 2.27 30.81
C TYR A 108 -23.59 2.69 32.24
N LEU A 109 -24.42 3.49 32.91
CA LEU A 109 -24.23 3.84 34.32
C LEU A 109 -24.30 2.61 35.23
N THR A 110 -25.25 1.70 34.99
CA THR A 110 -25.36 0.45 35.75
C THR A 110 -24.21 -0.49 35.43
N ALA A 111 -23.87 -0.68 34.15
CA ALA A 111 -22.77 -1.54 33.74
C ALA A 111 -21.42 -0.98 34.23
N SER A 112 -21.21 0.33 34.17
CA SER A 112 -20.00 0.99 34.68
C SER A 112 -19.93 0.94 36.20
N ALA A 113 -21.05 1.11 36.92
CA ALA A 113 -21.07 0.88 38.37
C ALA A 113 -20.76 -0.59 38.72
N THR A 114 -21.33 -1.56 38.00
CA THR A 114 -20.98 -2.98 38.22
C THR A 114 -19.54 -3.31 37.82
N LEU A 115 -19.01 -2.67 36.77
CA LEU A 115 -17.63 -2.84 36.35
C LEU A 115 -16.68 -2.18 37.36
N GLU A 116 -17.08 -1.06 37.94
CA GLU A 116 -16.38 -0.41 39.03
C GLU A 116 -16.40 -1.29 40.28
N ASP A 117 -17.53 -1.90 40.63
CA ASP A 117 -17.64 -2.86 41.74
C ASP A 117 -16.79 -4.12 41.49
N ILE A 118 -16.79 -4.65 40.27
CA ILE A 118 -15.93 -5.77 39.86
C ILE A 118 -14.46 -5.34 39.94
N SER A 119 -14.10 -4.14 39.47
CA SER A 119 -12.73 -3.60 39.53
C SER A 119 -12.25 -3.35 40.97
N ARG A 120 -13.19 -3.04 41.87
CA ARG A 120 -12.92 -2.85 43.30
C ARG A 120 -12.90 -4.18 44.07
N SER A 121 -13.45 -5.25 43.49
CA SER A 121 -13.51 -6.58 44.12
C SER A 121 -12.13 -7.17 44.35
N ASP A 122 -12.03 -7.97 45.42
CA ASP A 122 -10.79 -8.65 45.80
C ASP A 122 -10.33 -9.65 44.73
N ALA A 123 -11.23 -10.21 43.92
CA ALA A 123 -10.87 -11.10 42.82
C ALA A 123 -10.15 -10.37 41.68
N TYR A 124 -10.64 -9.18 41.30
CA TYR A 124 -9.97 -8.34 40.31
C TYR A 124 -8.66 -7.78 40.85
N LYS A 125 -8.65 -7.26 42.09
CA LYS A 125 -7.41 -6.79 42.73
C LYS A 125 -6.38 -7.90 42.87
N LYS A 126 -6.76 -9.10 43.29
CA LYS A 126 -5.85 -10.25 43.39
C LYS A 126 -5.32 -10.69 42.03
N THR A 127 -6.12 -10.59 40.97
CA THR A 127 -5.69 -10.86 39.59
C THR A 127 -4.79 -9.75 39.05
N GLN A 128 -5.11 -8.48 39.33
CA GLN A 128 -4.29 -7.32 38.99
C GLN A 128 -2.96 -7.35 39.74
N GLU A 129 -2.95 -7.71 41.02
CA GLU A 129 -1.75 -7.92 41.83
C GLU A 129 -0.94 -9.08 41.28
N THR A 130 -1.57 -10.21 40.93
CA THR A 130 -0.88 -11.36 40.31
C THR A 130 -0.31 -11.00 38.93
N LEU A 131 -1.06 -10.24 38.11
CA LEU A 131 -0.62 -9.78 36.80
C LEU A 131 0.48 -8.71 36.92
N SER A 132 0.42 -7.84 37.92
CA SER A 132 1.45 -6.82 38.18
C SER A 132 2.73 -7.47 38.73
N GLN A 133 2.59 -8.48 39.60
CA GLN A 133 3.70 -9.28 40.11
C GLN A 133 4.33 -10.14 38.99
N ALA A 134 3.51 -10.81 38.18
CA ALA A 134 3.97 -11.53 36.98
C ALA A 134 4.55 -10.56 35.93
N GLY A 135 4.01 -9.34 35.84
CA GLY A 135 4.51 -8.25 35.03
C GLY A 135 5.89 -7.79 35.47
N MET A 136 6.15 -7.66 36.78
CA MET A 136 7.49 -7.38 37.31
C MET A 136 8.49 -8.53 37.07
N ILE A 137 8.04 -9.79 37.16
CA ILE A 137 8.85 -10.97 36.82
C ILE A 137 9.17 -10.97 35.31
N THR A 138 8.21 -10.57 34.47
CA THR A 138 8.40 -10.45 33.02
C THR A 138 9.26 -9.23 32.65
N SER A 139 9.13 -8.11 33.37
CA SER A 139 9.94 -6.89 33.15
C SER A 139 11.40 -7.11 33.54
N SER A 140 11.67 -7.89 34.60
CA SER A 140 13.03 -8.29 34.97
C SER A 140 13.65 -9.31 34.02
N ALA A 141 12.85 -10.21 33.43
CA ALA A 141 13.30 -11.08 32.35
C ALA A 141 13.52 -10.33 31.02
N PHE A 142 12.65 -9.36 30.69
CA PHE A 142 12.78 -8.53 29.47
C PHE A 142 14.00 -7.61 29.52
N SER A 143 14.31 -7.00 30.68
CA SER A 143 15.55 -6.23 30.85
C SER A 143 16.80 -7.12 30.78
N SER A 144 16.70 -8.37 31.24
CA SER A 144 17.75 -9.39 31.08
C SER A 144 17.97 -9.77 29.61
N LEU A 145 16.90 -9.90 28.82
CA LEU A 145 16.97 -10.06 27.36
C LEU A 145 17.55 -8.82 26.67
N GLY A 146 17.16 -7.61 27.08
CA GLY A 146 17.71 -6.35 26.55
C GLY A 146 19.22 -6.21 26.83
N SER A 147 19.66 -6.67 27.99
CA SER A 147 21.08 -6.70 28.37
C SER A 147 21.85 -7.75 27.58
N ALA A 148 21.27 -8.93 27.35
CA ALA A 148 21.85 -9.97 26.50
C ALA A 148 21.98 -9.52 25.04
N ILE A 149 20.97 -8.82 24.50
CA ILE A 149 21.02 -8.24 23.15
C ILE A 149 22.08 -7.14 23.07
N ARG A 150 22.15 -6.25 24.07
CA ARG A 150 23.18 -5.19 24.11
C ARG A 150 24.59 -5.77 24.22
N SER A 151 24.78 -6.83 25.00
CA SER A 151 26.04 -7.57 25.08
C SER A 151 26.41 -8.18 23.73
N ARG A 152 25.48 -8.90 23.09
CA ARG A 152 25.71 -9.52 21.77
C ARG A 152 26.00 -8.48 20.68
N LEU A 153 25.34 -7.33 20.71
CA LEU A 153 25.60 -6.24 19.78
C LEU A 153 26.97 -5.57 20.05
N GLY A 154 27.36 -5.41 21.31
CA GLY A 154 28.69 -4.93 21.70
C GLY A 154 29.80 -5.88 21.23
N ASP A 155 29.61 -7.18 21.43
CA ASP A 155 30.54 -8.22 20.98
C ASP A 155 30.67 -8.25 19.45
N MET A 156 29.55 -8.07 18.72
CA MET A 156 29.56 -7.95 17.25
C MET A 156 30.32 -6.71 16.79
N ARG A 157 30.17 -5.57 17.47
CA ARG A 157 30.89 -4.34 17.13
C ARG A 157 32.40 -4.45 17.41
N ASN A 158 32.78 -5.21 18.42
CA ASN A 158 34.19 -5.49 18.73
C ASN A 158 34.76 -6.67 17.92
N SER A 159 33.98 -7.27 17.03
CA SER A 159 34.39 -8.45 16.26
C SER A 159 35.44 -8.11 15.20
N PRO A 160 36.29 -9.09 14.82
CA PRO A 160 37.33 -8.90 13.79
C PRO A 160 36.72 -8.46 12.45
N THR A 161 35.53 -8.95 12.12
CA THR A 161 34.84 -8.66 10.86
C THR A 161 34.32 -7.23 10.80
N PHE A 162 33.75 -6.70 11.89
CA PHE A 162 33.27 -5.32 11.93
C PHE A 162 34.42 -4.32 11.97
N LYS A 163 35.49 -4.60 12.74
CA LYS A 163 36.71 -3.78 12.74
C LYS A 163 37.38 -3.74 11.38
N ASN A 164 37.50 -4.87 10.68
CA ASN A 164 38.06 -4.89 9.33
C ASN A 164 37.22 -4.08 8.32
N MET A 165 35.90 -4.01 8.52
CA MET A 165 35.00 -3.18 7.72
C MET A 165 35.15 -1.70 8.09
N GLU A 166 35.21 -1.37 9.38
CA GLU A 166 35.48 -0.02 9.89
C GLU A 166 36.84 0.49 9.43
N ASP A 167 37.91 -0.31 9.47
CA ASP A 167 39.24 0.05 9.01
C ASP A 167 39.27 0.29 7.49
N LYS A 168 38.54 -0.52 6.71
CA LYS A 168 38.39 -0.29 5.26
C LYS A 168 37.57 0.96 4.96
N MET A 169 36.52 1.23 5.73
CA MET A 169 35.66 2.40 5.58
C MET A 169 36.36 3.68 6.05
N SER A 170 37.11 3.62 7.15
CA SER A 170 38.00 4.66 7.67
C SER A 170 39.11 4.95 6.68
N LYS A 171 39.65 3.94 6.01
CA LYS A 171 40.61 4.13 4.92
C LYS A 171 39.99 4.79 3.66
N VAL A 172 38.69 4.60 3.42
CA VAL A 172 37.93 5.26 2.33
C VAL A 172 37.50 6.67 2.72
N ALA A 173 37.14 6.92 3.98
CA ALA A 173 36.71 8.23 4.49
C ALA A 173 37.88 9.14 4.92
N GLY A 174 39.01 8.54 5.33
CA GLY A 174 40.25 9.20 5.74
C GLY A 174 41.28 9.35 4.61
N GLY A 175 40.95 8.93 3.40
CA GLY A 175 41.76 9.14 2.19
C GLY A 175 41.67 10.58 1.65
N SER A 176 41.81 11.59 2.52
CA SER A 176 41.94 13.01 2.13
C SER A 176 42.75 13.78 3.17
N THR A 177 44.01 13.42 3.38
CA THR A 177 45.08 14.35 3.80
C THR A 177 46.47 13.72 3.62
N LYS A 178 47.06 13.86 2.43
CA LYS A 178 48.52 14.04 2.33
C LYS A 178 48.94 14.65 0.99
N GLY A 179 49.67 15.77 1.07
CA GLY A 179 50.11 16.66 -0.02
C GLY A 179 49.21 17.90 -0.03
N GLU A 180 49.66 19.12 0.22
CA GLU A 180 50.93 19.76 -0.12
C GLU A 180 51.00 21.08 0.69
N ASP A 181 52.14 21.39 1.32
CA ASP A 181 52.64 22.75 1.63
C ASP A 181 53.77 22.65 2.67
N ALA A 182 55.01 22.60 2.17
CA ALA A 182 56.26 23.21 2.71
C ALA A 182 57.48 22.63 1.97
#